data_AF-A0A0D6M1B8-F1
#
_entry.id   AF-A0A0D6M1B8-F1
#
_cell.length_a   1.000
_cell.length_b   1.000
_cell.length_c   1.000
_cell.angle_alpha   90.00
_cell.angle_beta   90.00
_cell.angle_gamma   90.00
#
_symmetry.space_group_name_H-M   'P 1'
#
loop_
_entity.id
_entity.type
_entity.pdbx_description
1 polymer ?
#
loop_
_entity_poly.entity_id
_entity_poly.type
_entity_poly.pdbx_seq_one_letter_code
_entity_poly.pdbx_strand_id
1 'polypeptide(L)'
;MTTHSYPGLFQRQAAEHDISHIQIVCQDERDLNCFTYISQDAERNLCHVFCVLTADVATEIIVTLGQAFELAYKLQNGLTLEEIANV
;
A
#
# COMPACT_ATOMS: atom_id res chain seq x y z
N MET A 1 3.97 12.80 -21.53
CA MET A 1 5.06 13.54 -20.84
C MET A 1 4.48 14.86 -20.35
N THR A 2 4.12 14.93 -19.08
CA THR A 2 3.74 16.19 -18.42
C THR A 2 4.34 16.17 -17.03
N THR A 3 5.54 16.74 -16.92
CA THR A 3 6.15 17.12 -15.65
C THR A 3 5.48 18.41 -15.19
N HIS A 4 4.62 18.33 -14.17
CA HIS A 4 4.18 19.51 -13.43
C HIS A 4 4.96 19.61 -12.13
N SER A 5 5.90 20.54 -12.11
CA SER A 5 6.56 21.10 -10.93
C SER A 5 5.53 21.78 -10.02
N TYR A 6 5.54 21.46 -8.72
CA TYR A 6 4.82 22.21 -7.69
C TYR A 6 5.78 22.81 -6.65
N PRO A 7 5.99 24.14 -6.67
CA PRO A 7 6.54 24.86 -5.52
C PRO A 7 5.39 25.16 -4.54
N GLY A 8 5.54 24.79 -3.27
CA GLY A 8 4.61 25.18 -2.22
C GLY A 8 4.10 24.02 -1.38
N LEU A 9 4.54 24.01 -0.12
CA LEU A 9 4.29 23.05 0.94
C LEU A 9 2.80 23.04 1.36
N PHE A 10 1.94 22.37 0.60
CA PHE A 10 0.72 21.79 1.14
C PHE A 10 0.86 20.28 0.99
N GLN A 11 0.96 19.57 2.12
CA GLN A 11 0.92 18.11 2.15
C GLN A 11 -0.51 17.67 1.81
N ARG A 12 -0.86 17.80 0.52
CA ARG A 12 -2.15 17.37 -0.01
C ARG A 12 -2.09 15.86 -0.14
N GLN A 13 -2.87 15.17 0.69
CA GLN A 13 -3.02 13.73 0.62
C GLN A 13 -3.56 13.35 -0.76
N ALA A 14 -2.78 12.57 -1.51
CA ALA A 14 -3.11 12.20 -2.88
C ALA A 14 -4.17 11.08 -2.92
N ALA A 15 -4.17 10.20 -1.93
CA ALA A 15 -5.08 9.07 -1.80
C ALA A 15 -5.16 8.59 -0.34
N GLU A 16 -6.31 8.04 0.04
CA GLU A 16 -6.55 7.34 1.31
C GLU A 16 -7.35 6.08 1.01
N HIS A 17 -6.88 4.94 1.51
CA HIS A 17 -7.61 3.68 1.38
C HIS A 17 -7.48 2.92 2.71
N ASP A 18 -8.61 2.46 3.22
CA ASP A 18 -8.60 1.50 4.34
C ASP A 18 -7.92 0.21 3.89
N ILE A 19 -7.12 -0.39 4.76
CA ILE A 19 -6.36 -1.61 4.46
C ILE A 19 -7.30 -2.77 4.04
N SER A 20 -8.53 -2.81 4.57
CA SER A 20 -9.54 -3.81 4.21
C SER A 20 -10.07 -3.68 2.78
N HIS A 21 -9.92 -2.51 2.16
CA HIS A 21 -10.30 -2.27 0.77
C HIS A 21 -9.17 -2.52 -0.23
N ILE A 22 -7.94 -2.78 0.23
CA ILE A 22 -6.82 -3.16 -0.64
C ILE A 22 -6.80 -4.68 -0.77
N GLN A 23 -6.92 -5.17 -2.00
CA GLN A 23 -7.09 -6.59 -2.29
C GLN A 23 -5.77 -7.28 -2.67
N ILE A 24 -4.93 -6.57 -3.42
CA ILE A 24 -3.71 -7.09 -4.01
C ILE A 24 -2.63 -6.03 -3.88
N VAL A 25 -1.42 -6.45 -3.55
CA VAL A 25 -0.21 -5.64 -3.63
C VAL A 25 0.90 -6.50 -4.24
N CYS A 26 1.59 -6.01 -5.27
CA CYS A 26 2.69 -6.73 -5.89
C CYS A 26 3.72 -5.79 -6.53
N GLN A 27 4.96 -6.28 -6.68
CA GLN A 27 5.98 -5.63 -7.51
C GLN A 27 5.82 -6.04 -8.98
N ASP A 28 6.22 -5.16 -9.91
CA ASP A 28 6.30 -5.51 -11.34
C ASP A 28 7.50 -6.43 -11.57
N GLU A 29 7.28 -7.57 -12.23
CA GLU A 29 8.32 -8.58 -12.50
C GLU A 29 9.40 -8.10 -13.48
N ARG A 30 9.12 -7.07 -14.27
CA ARG A 30 10.03 -6.50 -15.28
C ARG A 30 10.77 -5.26 -14.76
N ASP A 31 10.20 -4.57 -13.78
CA ASP A 31 10.83 -3.43 -13.10
C ASP A 31 10.54 -3.49 -11.60
N LEU A 32 11.49 -4.03 -10.85
CA LEU A 32 11.36 -4.22 -9.41
C LEU A 32 11.31 -2.89 -8.63
N ASN A 33 11.63 -1.75 -9.26
CA ASN A 33 11.43 -0.42 -8.66
C ASN A 33 9.96 0.04 -8.74
N CYS A 34 9.13 -0.70 -9.46
CA CYS A 34 7.70 -0.46 -9.57
C CYS A 34 6.92 -1.43 -8.69
N PHE A 35 5.95 -0.89 -7.96
CA PHE A 35 4.96 -1.70 -7.26
C PHE A 35 3.56 -1.15 -7.50
N THR A 36 2.57 -2.00 -7.28
CA THR A 36 1.17 -1.66 -7.42
C THR A 36 0.33 -2.19 -6.28
N TYR A 37 -0.76 -1.50 -5.97
CA TYR A 37 -1.86 -2.08 -5.22
C TYR A 37 -3.19 -1.86 -5.91
N ILE A 38 -4.11 -2.80 -5.71
CA ILE A 38 -5.47 -2.74 -6.21
C ILE A 38 -6.41 -2.48 -5.04
N SER A 39 -7.11 -1.35 -5.09
CA SER A 39 -8.16 -1.02 -4.12
C SER A 39 -9.55 -1.17 -4.73
N GLN A 40 -10.52 -1.51 -3.90
CA GLN A 40 -11.93 -1.51 -4.28
C GLN A 40 -12.56 -0.17 -3.90
N ASP A 41 -13.07 0.55 -4.91
CA ASP A 41 -13.86 1.78 -4.73
C ASP A 41 -15.25 1.58 -5.35
N ALA A 42 -16.28 1.57 -4.50
CA ALA A 42 -17.64 1.18 -4.84
C ALA A 42 -17.71 -0.17 -5.59
N GLU A 43 -17.89 -0.14 -6.91
CA GLU A 43 -17.99 -1.33 -7.78
C GLU A 43 -16.79 -1.46 -8.74
N ARG A 44 -15.73 -0.67 -8.53
CA ARG A 44 -14.56 -0.64 -9.42
C ARG A 44 -13.30 -1.02 -8.67
N ASN A 45 -12.44 -1.77 -9.35
CA ASN A 45 -11.09 -2.02 -8.89
C ASN A 45 -10.16 -0.97 -9.51
N LEU A 46 -9.47 -0.22 -8.66
CA LEU A 46 -8.52 0.82 -9.07
C LEU A 46 -7.10 0.31 -8.85
N CYS A 47 -6.31 0.34 -9.92
CA CYS A 47 -4.91 -0.06 -9.89
C CYS A 47 -4.04 1.19 -9.69
N HIS A 48 -3.36 1.27 -8.56
CA HIS A 48 -2.45 2.35 -8.20
C HIS A 48 -1.04 1.87 -8.43
N VAL A 49 -0.26 2.58 -9.25
CA VAL A 49 1.10 2.19 -9.63
C VAL A 49 2.08 3.24 -9.14
N PHE A 50 3.16 2.79 -8.51
CA PHE A 50 4.19 3.65 -7.93
C PHE A 50 5.56 3.21 -8.42
N CYS A 51 6.39 4.20 -8.76
CA CYS A 51 7.82 4.01 -9.01
C CYS A 51 8.59 4.58 -7.82
N VAL A 52 9.48 3.78 -7.24
CA VAL A 52 10.34 4.19 -6.12
C VAL A 52 11.81 4.22 -6.53
N LEU A 53 12.66 4.66 -5.62
CA LEU A 53 14.08 4.89 -5.89
C LEU A 53 14.86 3.59 -6.15
N THR A 54 14.54 2.53 -5.42
CA THR A 54 15.24 1.23 -5.51
C THR A 54 14.27 0.07 -5.33
N ALA A 55 14.65 -1.09 -5.87
CA ALA A 55 13.92 -2.34 -5.69
C ALA A 55 13.79 -2.72 -4.21
N ASP A 56 14.82 -2.46 -3.40
CA ASP A 56 14.80 -2.72 -1.96
C ASP A 56 13.69 -1.92 -1.26
N VAL A 57 13.54 -0.63 -1.61
CA VAL A 57 12.46 0.22 -1.06
C VAL A 57 11.09 -0.32 -1.48
N ALA A 58 10.93 -0.76 -2.73
CA ALA A 58 9.67 -1.37 -3.17
C ALA A 58 9.38 -2.64 -2.38
N THR A 59 10.36 -3.50 -2.17
CA THR A 59 10.23 -4.73 -1.39
C THR A 59 9.88 -4.44 0.08
N GLU A 60 10.54 -3.47 0.72
CA GLU A 60 10.20 -3.04 2.08
C GLU A 60 8.75 -2.57 2.20
N ILE A 61 8.25 -1.79 1.21
CA ILE A 61 6.85 -1.35 1.16
C ILE A 61 5.90 -2.55 1.03
N ILE A 62 6.18 -3.49 0.11
CA ILE A 62 5.37 -4.70 -0.08
C ILE A 62 5.30 -5.53 1.20
N VAL A 63 6.44 -5.77 1.85
CA VAL A 63 6.53 -6.56 3.08
C VAL A 63 5.73 -5.88 4.19
N THR A 64 5.88 -4.56 4.34
CA THR A 64 5.16 -3.79 5.35
C THR A 64 3.64 -3.83 5.12
N LEU A 65 3.18 -3.73 3.87
CA LEU A 65 1.76 -3.89 3.54
C LEU A 65 1.26 -5.31 3.82
N GLY A 66 2.07 -6.33 3.54
CA GLY A 66 1.79 -7.72 3.90
C GLY A 66 1.57 -7.91 5.40
N GLN A 67 2.44 -7.31 6.22
CA GLN A 67 2.30 -7.31 7.67
C GLN A 67 1.03 -6.56 8.12
N ALA A 68 0.72 -5.42 7.51
CA ALA A 68 -0.51 -4.68 7.79
C ALA A 68 -1.78 -5.50 7.46
N PHE A 69 -1.79 -6.26 6.36
CA PHE A 69 -2.88 -7.18 6.06
C PHE A 69 -3.03 -8.27 7.11
N GLU A 70 -1.92 -8.86 7.55
CA GLU A 70 -1.95 -9.90 8.58
C GLU A 70 -2.53 -9.36 9.90
N LEU A 71 -2.10 -8.16 10.31
CA LEU A 71 -2.63 -7.48 11.50
C LEU A 71 -4.12 -7.19 11.35
N ALA A 72 -4.54 -6.63 10.21
CA ALA A 72 -5.93 -6.32 9.94
C ALA A 72 -6.81 -7.59 9.98
N TYR A 73 -6.33 -8.70 9.39
CA TYR A 73 -7.01 -9.99 9.43
C TYR A 73 -7.16 -10.51 10.87
N LYS A 74 -6.09 -10.46 11.68
CA LYS A 74 -6.15 -10.87 13.09
C LYS A 74 -7.17 -10.04 13.87
N LEU A 75 -7.17 -8.72 13.69
CA LEU A 75 -8.10 -7.80 14.34
C LEU A 75 -9.56 -8.06 13.93
N GLN A 76 -9.82 -8.32 12.64
CA GLN A 76 -11.16 -8.65 12.15
C GLN A 76 -11.68 -9.98 12.72
N ASN A 77 -10.79 -10.93 13.02
CA ASN A 77 -11.15 -12.19 13.65
C ASN A 77 -11.22 -12.13 15.19
N GLY A 78 -11.19 -10.91 15.77
CA GLY A 78 -11.43 -10.69 17.19
C GLY A 78 -10.20 -10.81 18.08
N LEU A 79 -8.99 -10.92 17.52
CA LEU A 79 -7.77 -10.72 18.30
C LEU A 79 -7.61 -9.23 18.62
N THR A 80 -7.12 -8.94 19.81
CA THR A 80 -6.75 -7.59 20.25
C THR A 80 -5.29 -7.28 19.89
N LEU A 81 -4.95 -6.00 19.79
CA LEU A 81 -3.56 -5.59 19.57
C LEU A 81 -2.62 -6.10 20.67
N GLU A 82 -3.11 -6.24 21.91
CA GLU A 82 -2.34 -6.76 23.04
C GLU A 82 -1.99 -8.25 22.87
N GLU A 83 -2.92 -9.05 22.35
CA GLU A 83 -2.68 -10.48 22.06
C GLU A 83 -1.70 -10.67 20.90
N ILE A 84 -1.71 -9.76 19.92
CA ILE A 84 -0.80 -9.80 18.78
C ILE A 84 0.62 -9.37 19.19
N ALA A 85 0.75 -8.39 20.10
CA ALA A 85 2.04 -7.83 20.53
C ALA A 85 2.81 -8.72 21.53
N ASN A 86 2.16 -9.72 22.12
CA ASN A 86 2.75 -10.62 23.12
C ASN A 86 3.40 -11.90 22.52
N VAL A 87 3.78 -11.87 21.24
CA VAL A 87 4.47 -12.98 20.53
C VAL A 87 5.94 -12.67 20.33
#